data_AF-A0AAV9Q3X4-F1
#
_entry.id   AF-A0AAV9Q3X4-F1
#
_cell.length_a   1.000
_cell.length_b   1.000
_cell.length_c   1.000
_cell.angle_alpha   90.00
_cell.angle_beta   90.00
_cell.angle_gamma   90.00
#
_symmetry.space_group_name_H-M   'P 1'
#
loop_
_entity.id
_entity.type
_entity.pdbx_description
1 polymer ?
#
loop_
_entity_poly.entity_id
_entity_poly.type
_entity_poly.pdbx_seq_one_letter_code
_entity_poly.pdbx_strand_id
1 'polypeptide(L)'
;MLSGSRSWLQCSRCLGPSLRTAARPVFARVRYQSSSTPSESYAQVSPILLRRARAVAAERDQLSAANAESYDVAVAKKIGELSPVCTALKDWEDAQNSLNELTSLLHDPSSDAELRSLAQSDIDSTVSTLPALTNRLKTALIPPHPFANMPCMIEFHPGAGGSEASLFAQSLLDMYRAFCARMGWSTTLASYTADDSVPEVAMTDALLEINAPGSYDILRSEAGVHRVQRVPSTEKKGRTHTSAVSVLVLPNLPETGGEDLDYENPESDYYIAPQDVRSETMRARGAGGQHVNKTDSAIRLTHIPTGIVISMQESRSQHKNREKAWQLLRSKLAQIRREQREAEVINLRRSVMGGVARTGREDKVRTYNYSQNRVTDHRSGKESSNLDDILGGGLELEDLMDSVREWMSENEVRGLLAEEELRAKMSDGNGPGKR
;
A
#
# COMPACT_ATOMS: atom_id res chain seq x y z
N MET A 1 -74.52 9.58 -12.83
CA MET A 1 -74.19 10.05 -11.46
C MET A 1 -73.68 8.86 -10.66
N LEU A 2 -72.47 9.00 -10.11
CA LEU A 2 -71.84 8.34 -8.95
C LEU A 2 -72.13 6.87 -8.57
N SER A 3 -71.01 6.21 -8.26
CA SER A 3 -70.82 5.05 -7.37
C SER A 3 -71.26 3.69 -7.92
N GLY A 4 -70.53 2.58 -7.73
CA GLY A 4 -69.36 2.30 -6.90
C GLY A 4 -69.18 0.78 -6.78
N SER A 5 -68.10 0.38 -6.09
CA SER A 5 -67.74 -0.98 -5.58
C SER A 5 -67.45 -2.08 -6.62
N ARG A 6 -66.19 -2.50 -6.79
CA ARG A 6 -65.41 -3.46 -5.94
C ARG A 6 -66.20 -4.74 -5.63
N SER A 7 -65.76 -5.90 -6.12
CA SER A 7 -64.88 -6.85 -5.41
C SER A 7 -64.92 -8.27 -6.01
N TRP A 8 -63.71 -8.83 -6.19
CA TRP A 8 -63.25 -10.20 -5.94
C TRP A 8 -64.07 -11.43 -6.35
N LEU A 9 -63.37 -12.41 -6.96
CA LEU A 9 -63.53 -13.89 -6.98
C LEU A 9 -62.90 -14.37 -8.31
N GLN A 10 -62.28 -15.52 -8.51
CA GLN A 10 -61.82 -16.64 -7.71
C GLN A 10 -60.95 -17.46 -8.69
N CYS A 11 -60.01 -18.23 -8.14
CA CYS A 11 -59.15 -19.19 -8.79
C CYS A 11 -59.82 -20.00 -9.93
N SER A 12 -59.14 -20.16 -11.07
CA SER A 12 -59.40 -21.29 -11.97
C SER A 12 -58.09 -22.02 -12.29
N ARG A 13 -58.10 -23.25 -11.82
CA ARG A 13 -57.13 -24.32 -11.99
C ARG A 13 -57.07 -24.70 -13.47
N CYS A 14 -55.93 -25.29 -13.85
CA CYS A 14 -55.76 -26.20 -14.98
C CYS A 14 -55.64 -25.54 -16.36
N LEU A 15 -54.40 -25.52 -16.87
CA LEU A 15 -54.00 -26.09 -18.17
C LEU A 15 -52.48 -25.93 -18.33
N GLY A 16 -51.72 -26.95 -17.92
CA GLY A 16 -50.49 -27.29 -18.65
C GLY A 16 -50.90 -28.09 -19.91
N PRO A 17 -50.09 -28.13 -20.97
CA PRO A 17 -48.73 -28.65 -20.84
C PRO A 17 -47.66 -27.97 -21.73
N SER A 18 -46.42 -28.33 -21.41
CA SER A 18 -45.24 -28.41 -22.29
C SER A 18 -44.78 -27.13 -23.00
N LEU A 19 -43.62 -26.61 -22.57
CA LEU A 19 -42.43 -26.48 -23.43
C LEU A 19 -41.21 -26.05 -22.60
N ARG A 20 -40.20 -26.93 -22.61
CA ARG A 20 -38.75 -26.71 -22.50
C ARG A 20 -38.25 -25.81 -21.35
N THR A 21 -37.75 -26.51 -20.34
CA THR A 21 -36.68 -26.12 -19.42
C THR A 21 -35.56 -25.32 -20.10
N ALA A 22 -35.51 -24.01 -19.86
CA ALA A 22 -34.27 -23.24 -19.85
C ALA A 22 -33.84 -23.13 -18.39
N ALA A 23 -33.00 -24.07 -17.95
CA ALA A 23 -32.34 -23.99 -16.67
C ALA A 23 -31.48 -22.72 -16.66
N ARG A 24 -31.78 -21.80 -15.74
CA ARG A 24 -30.84 -20.74 -15.34
C ARG A 24 -29.54 -21.43 -14.89
N PRO A 25 -28.35 -20.92 -15.26
CA PRO A 25 -27.12 -21.47 -14.74
C PRO A 25 -27.13 -21.23 -13.23
N VAL A 26 -27.32 -22.30 -12.46
CA VAL A 26 -26.95 -22.32 -11.06
C VAL A 26 -25.45 -22.12 -11.08
N PHE A 27 -24.99 -20.94 -10.65
CA PHE A 27 -23.61 -20.77 -10.23
C PHE A 27 -23.41 -21.72 -9.05
N ALA A 28 -23.02 -22.96 -9.36
CA ALA A 28 -22.58 -23.91 -8.39
C ALA A 28 -21.37 -23.27 -7.71
N ARG A 29 -21.55 -22.80 -6.48
CA ARG A 29 -20.44 -22.58 -5.58
C ARG A 29 -19.75 -23.93 -5.46
N VAL A 30 -18.65 -24.10 -6.18
CA VAL A 30 -17.74 -25.23 -6.02
C VAL A 30 -17.21 -25.11 -4.59
N ARG A 31 -17.86 -25.81 -3.66
CA ARG A 31 -17.27 -26.12 -2.36
C ARG A 31 -16.15 -27.11 -2.65
N TYR A 32 -14.92 -26.61 -2.73
CA TYR A 32 -13.75 -27.45 -2.55
C TYR A 32 -13.79 -27.98 -1.12
N GLN A 33 -14.40 -29.15 -0.92
CA GLN A 33 -14.14 -29.95 0.26
C GLN A 33 -12.81 -30.67 0.00
N SER A 34 -11.72 -30.07 0.45
CA SER A 34 -10.45 -30.78 0.59
C SER A 34 -10.59 -31.78 1.73
N SER A 35 -10.84 -33.04 1.41
CA SER A 35 -10.61 -34.15 2.33
C SER A 35 -9.11 -34.40 2.37
N SER A 36 -8.36 -33.58 3.11
CA SER A 36 -6.97 -33.89 3.45
C SER A 36 -6.97 -34.81 4.67
N THR A 37 -6.67 -36.07 4.44
CA THR A 37 -6.14 -36.97 5.47
C THR A 37 -4.90 -36.33 6.10
N PRO A 38 -4.75 -36.31 7.43
CA PRO A 38 -3.55 -35.77 8.07
C PRO A 38 -2.45 -36.84 7.99
N SER A 39 -1.75 -36.87 6.86
CA SER A 39 -0.49 -37.62 6.71
C SER A 39 0.50 -36.74 5.94
N GLU A 40 1.60 -36.38 6.61
CA GLU A 40 2.87 -35.91 6.02
C GLU A 40 2.84 -34.68 5.10
N SER A 41 2.26 -33.56 5.56
CA SER A 41 2.36 -32.27 4.85
C SER A 41 3.33 -31.33 5.56
N TYR A 42 4.62 -31.66 5.55
CA TYR A 42 5.64 -30.70 5.97
C TYR A 42 5.68 -29.55 4.96
N ALA A 43 5.10 -28.40 5.33
CA ALA A 43 5.34 -27.05 4.76
C ALA A 43 5.80 -27.01 3.28
N GLN A 44 5.03 -27.57 2.35
CA GLN A 44 5.43 -27.59 0.95
C GLN A 44 5.21 -26.21 0.31
N VAL A 45 6.29 -25.62 -0.21
CA VAL A 45 6.22 -24.44 -1.09
C VAL A 45 5.57 -24.88 -2.40
N SER A 46 4.64 -24.07 -2.95
CA SER A 46 4.06 -24.35 -4.26
C SER A 46 5.17 -24.51 -5.32
N PRO A 47 5.10 -25.55 -6.19
CA PRO A 47 6.11 -25.78 -7.21
C PRO A 47 6.25 -24.59 -8.18
N ILE A 48 5.21 -23.77 -8.33
CA ILE A 48 5.23 -22.55 -9.14
C ILE A 48 6.11 -21.48 -8.47
N LEU A 49 5.96 -21.28 -7.16
CA LEU A 49 6.79 -20.33 -6.40
C LEU A 49 8.25 -20.77 -6.37
N LEU A 50 8.51 -22.08 -6.24
CA LEU A 50 9.88 -22.62 -6.33
C LEU A 50 10.50 -22.37 -7.71
N ARG A 51 9.75 -22.56 -8.79
CA ARG A 51 10.23 -22.23 -10.15
C ARG A 51 10.58 -20.75 -10.27
N ARG A 52 9.74 -19.86 -9.74
CA ARG A 52 10.00 -18.42 -9.72
C ARG A 52 11.24 -18.08 -8.89
N ALA A 53 11.37 -18.63 -7.68
CA ALA A 53 12.54 -18.41 -6.83
C ALA A 53 13.84 -18.83 -7.53
N ARG A 54 13.85 -19.99 -8.18
CA ARG A 54 15.01 -20.46 -8.98
C ARG A 54 15.29 -19.58 -10.18
N ALA A 55 14.26 -19.06 -10.85
CA ALA A 55 14.44 -18.11 -11.95
C ALA A 55 15.06 -16.79 -11.47
N VAL A 56 14.64 -16.28 -10.31
CA VAL A 56 15.22 -15.10 -9.67
C VAL A 56 16.69 -15.35 -9.28
N ALA A 57 17.00 -16.53 -8.73
CA ALA A 57 18.37 -16.91 -8.41
C ALA A 57 19.27 -16.95 -9.66
N ALA A 58 18.78 -17.55 -10.75
CA ALA A 58 19.50 -17.58 -12.03
C ALA A 58 19.69 -16.18 -12.63
N GLU A 59 18.68 -15.29 -12.52
CA GLU A 59 18.80 -13.89 -12.95
C GLU A 59 19.88 -13.16 -12.14
N ARG A 60 19.90 -13.31 -10.82
CA ARG A 60 20.94 -12.71 -9.97
C ARG A 60 22.33 -13.21 -10.36
N ASP A 61 22.50 -14.50 -10.63
CA ASP A 61 23.78 -15.09 -11.03
C ASP A 61 24.27 -14.51 -12.37
N GLN A 62 23.37 -14.36 -13.34
CA GLN A 62 23.68 -13.70 -14.61
C GLN A 62 24.08 -12.23 -14.44
N LEU A 63 23.32 -11.48 -13.64
CA LEU A 63 23.63 -10.08 -13.34
C LEU A 63 24.96 -9.95 -12.60
N SER A 64 25.24 -10.87 -11.67
CA SER A 64 26.50 -10.90 -10.92
C SER A 64 27.70 -11.18 -11.83
N ALA A 65 27.55 -12.08 -12.81
CA ALA A 65 28.58 -12.35 -13.81
C ALA A 65 28.81 -11.13 -14.72
N ALA A 66 27.73 -10.52 -15.22
CA ALA A 66 27.81 -9.33 -16.07
C ALA A 66 28.43 -8.12 -15.34
N ASN A 67 28.07 -7.90 -14.07
CA ASN A 67 28.60 -6.80 -13.27
C ASN A 67 30.08 -7.01 -12.87
N ALA A 68 30.57 -8.26 -12.90
CA ALA A 68 31.99 -8.55 -12.72
C ALA A 68 32.82 -8.17 -13.96
N GLU A 69 32.22 -8.20 -15.16
CA GLU A 69 32.85 -7.77 -16.41
C GLU A 69 32.80 -6.25 -16.60
N SER A 70 31.64 -5.64 -16.33
CA SER A 70 31.43 -4.18 -16.41
C SER A 70 30.64 -3.68 -15.21
N TYR A 71 31.29 -2.95 -14.31
CA TYR A 71 30.65 -2.43 -13.11
C TYR A 71 29.62 -1.35 -13.45
N ASP A 72 28.37 -1.62 -13.09
CA ASP A 72 27.25 -0.68 -13.17
C ASP A 72 26.56 -0.60 -11.80
N VAL A 73 26.40 0.63 -11.31
CA VAL A 73 25.74 0.92 -10.02
C VAL A 73 24.28 0.44 -10.02
N ALA A 74 23.58 0.54 -11.16
CA ALA A 74 22.19 0.11 -11.26
C ALA A 74 22.07 -1.42 -11.17
N VAL A 75 22.98 -2.15 -11.81
CA VAL A 75 23.03 -3.62 -11.77
C VAL A 75 23.43 -4.09 -10.37
N ALA A 76 24.41 -3.45 -9.73
CA ALA A 76 24.80 -3.73 -8.35
C ALA A 76 23.62 -3.57 -7.37
N LYS A 77 22.80 -2.53 -7.54
CA LYS A 77 21.58 -2.33 -6.74
C LYS A 77 20.57 -3.47 -6.94
N LYS A 78 20.32 -3.86 -8.20
CA LYS A 78 19.41 -4.96 -8.53
C LYS A 78 19.89 -6.30 -7.97
N ILE A 79 21.20 -6.57 -7.98
CA ILE A 79 21.77 -7.76 -7.32
C ILE A 79 21.48 -7.74 -5.81
N GLY A 80 21.61 -6.57 -5.17
CA GLY A 80 21.26 -6.38 -3.76
C GLY A 80 19.79 -6.69 -3.47
N GLU A 81 18.88 -6.24 -4.34
CA GLU A 81 17.44 -6.48 -4.22
C GLU A 81 17.05 -7.97 -4.37
N LEU A 82 17.76 -8.73 -5.21
CA LEU A 82 17.50 -10.16 -5.42
C LEU A 82 18.19 -11.09 -4.41
N SER A 83 19.17 -10.58 -3.65
CA SER A 83 19.96 -11.35 -2.67
C SER A 83 19.11 -12.01 -1.56
N PRO A 84 18.10 -11.34 -0.97
CA PRO A 84 17.24 -11.95 0.06
C PRO A 84 16.50 -13.20 -0.45
N VAL A 85 16.03 -13.19 -1.69
CA VAL A 85 15.36 -14.37 -2.30
C VAL A 85 16.33 -15.53 -2.44
N CYS A 86 17.55 -15.25 -2.89
CA CYS A 86 18.56 -16.28 -3.12
C CYS A 86 19.04 -16.92 -1.82
N THR A 87 19.23 -16.11 -0.77
CA THR A 87 19.60 -16.61 0.56
C THR A 87 18.47 -17.45 1.17
N ALA A 88 17.22 -16.98 1.11
CA ALA A 88 16.08 -17.75 1.60
C ALA A 88 15.85 -19.04 0.82
N LEU A 89 16.05 -19.04 -0.50
CA LEU A 89 15.97 -20.24 -1.32
C LEU A 89 17.05 -21.25 -0.94
N LYS A 90 18.29 -20.79 -0.78
CA LYS A 90 19.42 -21.63 -0.39
C LYS A 90 19.19 -22.25 1.00
N ASP A 91 18.80 -21.45 1.99
CA ASP A 91 18.52 -21.94 3.35
C ASP A 91 17.44 -23.05 3.32
N TRP A 92 16.40 -22.87 2.49
CA TRP A 92 15.33 -23.85 2.31
C TRP A 92 15.81 -25.12 1.56
N GLU A 93 16.59 -24.97 0.49
CA GLU A 93 17.14 -26.12 -0.27
C GLU A 93 18.15 -26.91 0.58
N ASP A 94 18.99 -26.24 1.38
CA ASP A 94 19.94 -26.87 2.30
C ASP A 94 19.22 -27.68 3.39
N ALA A 95 18.13 -27.14 3.96
CA ALA A 95 17.28 -27.87 4.91
C ALA A 95 16.59 -29.08 4.27
N GLN A 96 16.10 -28.94 3.03
CA GLN A 96 15.46 -30.04 2.31
C GLN A 96 16.47 -31.14 1.93
N ASN A 97 17.68 -30.77 1.54
CA ASN A 97 18.77 -31.72 1.27
C ASN A 97 19.19 -32.46 2.53
N SER A 98 19.34 -31.74 3.65
CA SER A 98 19.62 -32.33 4.96
C SER A 98 18.56 -33.36 5.37
N LEU A 99 17.28 -33.06 5.17
CA LEU A 99 16.21 -34.03 5.42
C LEU A 99 16.32 -35.27 4.53
N ASN A 100 16.63 -35.11 3.24
CA ASN A 100 16.78 -36.24 2.33
C ASN A 100 17.97 -37.13 2.73
N GLU A 101 19.10 -36.53 3.12
CA GLU A 101 20.29 -37.24 3.58
C GLU A 101 20.03 -37.99 4.89
N LEU A 102 19.45 -37.32 5.89
CA LEU A 102 19.10 -37.92 7.17
C LEU A 102 18.05 -39.03 7.02
N THR A 103 17.07 -38.83 6.14
CA THR A 103 16.06 -39.86 5.83
C THR A 103 16.72 -41.06 5.15
N SER A 104 17.69 -40.85 4.27
CA SER A 104 18.45 -41.94 3.65
C SER A 104 19.26 -42.72 4.69
N LEU A 105 19.89 -42.05 5.65
CA LEU A 105 20.62 -42.67 6.77
C LEU A 105 19.73 -43.51 7.69
N LEU A 106 18.48 -43.08 7.92
CA LEU A 106 17.49 -43.84 8.68
C LEU A 106 17.08 -45.15 8.01
N HIS A 107 16.98 -45.13 6.68
CA HIS A 107 16.55 -46.29 5.89
C HIS A 107 17.70 -47.21 5.48
N ASP A 108 18.96 -46.81 5.73
CA ASP A 108 20.13 -47.64 5.47
C ASP A 108 20.23 -48.77 6.52
N PRO A 109 20.10 -50.05 6.10
CA PRO A 109 20.17 -51.18 7.01
C PRO A 109 21.59 -51.42 7.58
N SER A 110 22.62 -50.78 7.03
CA SER A 110 23.99 -50.84 7.53
C SER A 110 24.29 -49.83 8.64
N SER A 111 23.36 -48.91 8.91
CA SER A 111 23.49 -47.89 9.96
C SER A 111 23.23 -48.45 11.37
N ASP A 112 24.19 -48.21 12.26
CA ASP A 112 24.08 -48.57 13.67
C ASP A 112 22.92 -47.85 14.38
N ALA A 113 22.42 -48.45 15.47
CA ALA A 113 21.23 -47.95 16.18
C ALA A 113 21.41 -46.55 16.77
N GLU A 114 22.63 -46.20 17.23
CA GLU A 114 22.92 -44.86 17.75
C GLU A 114 22.89 -43.81 16.63
N LEU A 115 23.46 -44.11 15.46
CA LEU A 115 23.44 -43.21 14.30
C LEU A 115 22.02 -42.93 13.82
N ARG A 116 21.16 -43.97 13.80
CA ARG A 116 19.74 -43.81 13.46
C ARG A 116 18.98 -42.96 14.49
N SER A 117 19.30 -43.10 15.77
CA SER A 117 18.70 -42.26 16.83
C SER A 117 19.10 -40.79 16.68
N LEU A 118 20.36 -40.51 16.34
CA LEU A 118 20.83 -39.14 16.08
C LEU A 118 20.16 -38.55 14.85
N ALA A 119 20.09 -39.31 13.75
CA ALA A 119 19.44 -38.87 12.52
C ALA A 119 17.95 -38.54 12.72
N GLN A 120 17.23 -39.32 13.54
CA GLN A 120 15.84 -39.02 13.89
C GLN A 120 15.70 -37.69 14.64
N SER A 121 16.56 -37.44 15.62
CA SER A 121 16.56 -36.18 16.37
C SER A 121 16.82 -34.97 15.47
N ASP A 122 17.76 -35.11 14.52
CA ASP A 122 18.10 -34.05 13.56
C ASP A 122 16.97 -33.82 12.55
N ILE A 123 16.24 -34.86 12.15
CA ILE A 123 15.03 -34.74 11.33
C ILE A 123 13.96 -33.96 12.07
N ASP A 124 13.67 -34.31 13.33
CA ASP A 124 12.64 -33.63 14.12
C ASP A 124 12.97 -32.13 14.29
N SER A 125 14.25 -31.83 14.54
CA SER A 125 14.80 -30.46 14.55
C SER A 125 14.58 -29.75 13.20
N THR A 126 14.99 -30.36 12.09
CA THR A 126 14.92 -29.73 10.76
C THR A 126 13.47 -29.55 10.31
N VAL A 127 12.60 -30.51 10.61
CA VAL A 127 11.15 -30.43 10.41
C VAL A 127 10.54 -29.26 11.17
N SER A 128 11.00 -29.00 12.40
CA SER A 128 10.49 -27.88 13.20
C SER A 128 10.88 -26.50 12.65
N THR A 129 12.00 -26.40 11.92
CA THR A 129 12.50 -25.14 11.33
C THR A 129 11.96 -24.88 9.92
N LEU A 130 11.59 -25.92 9.19
CA LEU A 130 11.06 -25.86 7.82
C LEU A 130 9.91 -24.85 7.62
N PRO A 131 8.90 -24.75 8.51
CA PRO A 131 7.81 -23.77 8.36
C PRO A 131 8.32 -22.32 8.37
N ALA A 132 9.29 -22.00 9.23
CA ALA A 132 9.89 -20.68 9.31
C ALA A 132 10.70 -20.35 8.04
N LEU A 133 11.50 -21.30 7.54
CA LEU A 133 12.23 -21.17 6.28
C LEU A 133 11.29 -21.01 5.08
N THR A 134 10.20 -21.78 5.06
CA THR A 134 9.15 -21.70 4.04
C THR A 134 8.49 -20.34 4.02
N ASN A 135 8.12 -19.80 5.18
CA ASN A 135 7.54 -18.46 5.28
C ASN A 135 8.55 -17.38 4.89
N ARG A 136 9.80 -17.49 5.31
CA ARG A 136 10.88 -16.58 4.90
C ARG A 136 11.06 -16.55 3.39
N LEU A 137 11.05 -17.71 2.71
CA LEU A 137 11.11 -17.80 1.25
C LEU A 137 9.90 -17.16 0.58
N LYS A 138 8.68 -17.43 1.09
CA LYS A 138 7.45 -16.81 0.56
C LYS A 138 7.49 -15.29 0.67
N THR A 139 7.85 -14.76 1.84
CA THR A 139 7.95 -13.32 2.08
C THR A 139 9.04 -12.69 1.23
N ALA A 140 10.20 -13.34 1.07
CA ALA A 140 11.29 -12.83 0.24
C ALA A 140 10.89 -12.68 -1.24
N LEU A 141 10.00 -13.54 -1.75
CA LEU A 141 9.50 -13.46 -3.14
C LEU A 141 8.57 -12.27 -3.40
N ILE A 142 8.04 -11.67 -2.33
CA ILE A 142 7.18 -10.49 -2.42
C ILE A 142 8.09 -9.26 -2.60
N PRO A 143 7.93 -8.48 -3.68
CA PRO A 143 8.67 -7.23 -3.81
C PRO A 143 8.25 -6.28 -2.69
N PRO A 144 9.21 -5.58 -2.04
CA PRO A 144 8.88 -4.63 -1.00
C PRO A 144 7.98 -3.52 -1.57
N HIS A 145 7.07 -3.01 -0.74
CA HIS A 145 6.21 -1.91 -1.15
C HIS A 145 7.07 -0.67 -1.51
N PRO A 146 6.75 0.08 -2.59
CA PRO A 146 7.55 1.23 -3.03
C PRO A 146 7.81 2.27 -1.95
N PHE A 147 6.86 2.42 -1.02
CA PHE A 147 6.91 3.38 0.08
C PHE A 147 7.21 2.72 1.44
N ALA A 148 7.61 1.45 1.50
CA ALA A 148 7.79 0.71 2.76
C ALA A 148 8.73 1.43 3.73
N ASN A 149 9.84 1.96 3.22
CA ASN A 149 10.87 2.63 4.02
C ASN A 149 10.53 4.09 4.39
N MET A 150 9.43 4.64 3.85
CA MET A 150 9.10 6.04 4.05
C MET A 150 8.39 6.28 5.39
N PRO A 151 8.48 7.50 5.94
CA PRO A 151 7.57 7.96 6.97
C PRO A 151 6.13 8.00 6.45
N CYS A 152 5.15 8.17 7.34
CA CYS A 152 3.75 8.20 6.97
C CYS A 152 2.97 9.30 7.67
N MET A 153 1.78 9.54 7.17
CA MET A 153 0.78 10.40 7.76
C MET A 153 -0.55 9.65 7.85
N ILE A 154 -1.26 9.83 8.95
CA ILE A 154 -2.55 9.20 9.23
C ILE A 154 -3.62 10.28 9.25
N GLU A 155 -4.66 10.10 8.44
CA GLU A 155 -5.85 10.95 8.45
C GLU A 155 -7.03 10.24 9.10
N PHE A 156 -7.73 10.95 9.97
CA PHE A 156 -8.91 10.47 10.67
C PHE A 156 -10.13 11.24 10.21
N HIS A 157 -11.07 10.52 9.59
CA HIS A 157 -12.30 11.07 9.03
C HIS A 157 -13.51 10.41 9.71
N PRO A 158 -14.19 11.07 10.66
CA PRO A 158 -15.44 10.61 11.24
C PRO A 158 -16.48 10.30 10.15
N GLY A 159 -17.03 9.09 10.20
CA GLY A 159 -18.01 8.61 9.24
C GLY A 159 -19.43 8.64 9.80
N ALA A 160 -20.18 7.56 9.54
CA ALA A 160 -21.53 7.42 10.06
C ALA A 160 -21.51 7.31 11.60
N GLY A 161 -22.19 8.23 12.31
CA GLY A 161 -22.26 8.21 13.78
C GLY A 161 -22.45 9.58 14.44
N GLY A 162 -22.31 10.68 13.69
CA GLY A 162 -22.45 12.04 14.23
C GLY A 162 -21.41 12.31 15.32
N SER A 163 -21.83 12.93 16.43
CA SER A 163 -20.97 13.26 17.58
C SER A 163 -20.17 12.06 18.12
N GLU A 164 -20.73 10.86 18.08
CA GLU A 164 -20.05 9.65 18.54
C GLU A 164 -18.91 9.22 17.60
N ALA A 165 -19.05 9.47 16.29
CA ALA A 165 -17.95 9.24 15.36
C ALA A 165 -16.81 10.23 15.63
N SER A 166 -17.12 11.49 15.92
CA SER A 166 -16.13 12.52 16.29
C SER A 166 -15.35 12.16 17.57
N LEU A 167 -16.06 11.66 18.60
CA LEU A 167 -15.44 11.19 19.86
C LEU A 167 -14.58 9.94 19.65
N PHE A 168 -15.06 9.00 18.83
CA PHE A 168 -14.29 7.79 18.54
C PHE A 168 -13.05 8.09 17.69
N ALA A 169 -13.15 9.05 16.75
CA ALA A 169 -12.01 9.49 15.98
C ALA A 169 -10.91 10.04 16.90
N GLN A 170 -11.26 10.89 17.86
CA GLN A 170 -10.33 11.38 18.89
C GLN A 170 -9.66 10.22 19.65
N SER A 171 -10.44 9.21 20.05
CA SER A 171 -9.92 8.03 20.74
C SER A 171 -8.89 7.27 19.89
N LEU A 172 -9.11 7.15 18.58
CA LEU A 172 -8.15 6.54 17.65
C LEU A 172 -6.88 7.39 17.48
N LEU A 173 -7.01 8.72 17.40
CA LEU A 173 -5.85 9.61 17.35
C LEU A 173 -4.97 9.43 18.59
N ASP A 174 -5.57 9.43 19.78
CA ASP A 174 -4.84 9.25 21.04
C ASP A 174 -4.19 7.86 21.13
N MET A 175 -4.89 6.82 20.66
CA MET A 175 -4.36 5.46 20.54
C MET A 175 -3.09 5.41 19.68
N TYR A 176 -3.10 5.99 18.48
CA TYR A 176 -1.93 5.98 17.61
C TYR A 176 -0.81 6.88 18.11
N ARG A 177 -1.11 7.98 18.80
CA ARG A 177 -0.08 8.79 19.49
C ARG A 177 0.61 8.00 20.59
N ALA A 178 -0.15 7.25 21.38
CA ALA A 178 0.40 6.37 22.42
C ALA A 178 1.25 5.24 21.83
N PHE A 179 0.77 4.60 20.76
CA PHE A 179 1.52 3.60 20.02
C PHE A 179 2.86 4.15 19.50
N CYS A 180 2.84 5.32 18.85
CA CYS A 180 4.05 5.96 18.35
C CYS A 180 5.02 6.33 19.47
N ALA A 181 4.52 6.85 20.59
CA ALA A 181 5.34 7.18 21.75
C ALA A 181 6.05 5.95 22.32
N ARG A 182 5.36 4.80 22.38
CA ARG A 182 5.94 3.51 22.81
C ARG A 182 7.01 3.01 21.83
N MET A 183 6.79 3.18 20.53
CA MET A 183 7.76 2.85 19.47
C MET A 183 8.94 3.85 19.38
N GLY A 184 8.92 4.93 20.16
CA GLY A 184 9.94 6.00 20.08
C GLY A 184 9.84 6.85 18.82
N TRP A 185 8.69 6.88 18.15
CA TRP A 185 8.46 7.63 16.92
C TRP A 185 7.98 9.05 17.21
N SER A 186 8.63 10.03 16.57
CA SER A 186 8.21 11.42 16.65
C SER A 186 6.92 11.63 15.86
N THR A 187 5.93 12.27 16.50
CA THR A 187 4.65 12.60 15.86
C THR A 187 4.39 14.10 15.88
N THR A 188 3.84 14.63 14.80
CA THR A 188 3.46 16.03 14.64
C THR A 188 2.01 16.11 14.19
N LEU A 189 1.20 16.94 14.85
CA LEU A 189 -0.19 17.14 14.47
C LEU A 189 -0.26 18.27 13.43
N ALA A 190 -0.32 17.91 12.15
CA ALA A 190 -0.26 18.86 11.05
C ALA A 190 -1.59 19.59 10.82
N SER A 191 -2.71 18.90 11.04
CA SER A 191 -4.05 19.50 10.99
C SER A 191 -4.93 18.87 12.06
N TYR A 192 -5.76 19.70 12.69
CA TYR A 192 -6.73 19.26 13.70
C TYR A 192 -7.91 20.23 13.72
N THR A 193 -9.11 19.70 13.48
CA THR A 193 -10.35 20.45 13.53
C THR A 193 -11.22 19.92 14.65
N ALA A 194 -11.36 20.69 15.72
CA ALA A 194 -12.21 20.33 16.86
C ALA A 194 -13.70 20.33 16.46
N ASP A 195 -14.48 19.47 17.11
CA ASP A 195 -15.94 19.45 17.01
C ASP A 195 -16.55 20.14 18.25
N ASP A 196 -16.70 21.46 18.17
CA ASP A 196 -17.24 22.29 19.27
C ASP A 196 -18.73 21.99 19.59
N SER A 197 -19.40 21.17 18.77
CA SER A 197 -20.79 20.77 19.03
C SER A 197 -20.91 19.74 20.17
N VAL A 198 -19.79 19.12 20.56
CA VAL A 198 -19.71 18.10 21.62
C VAL A 198 -18.97 18.70 22.83
N PRO A 199 -19.48 18.53 24.07
CA PRO A 199 -18.81 19.07 25.26
C PRO A 199 -17.47 18.40 25.59
N GLU A 200 -17.31 17.15 25.17
CA GLU A 200 -16.09 16.35 25.32
C GLU A 200 -15.13 16.60 24.16
N VAL A 201 -13.84 16.26 24.34
CA VAL A 201 -12.82 16.41 23.28
C VAL A 201 -13.19 15.51 22.10
N ALA A 202 -13.60 16.14 21.01
CA ALA A 202 -14.02 15.50 19.78
C ALA A 202 -13.44 16.25 18.58
N MET A 203 -13.32 15.55 17.45
CA MET A 203 -12.77 16.14 16.23
C MET A 203 -13.57 15.76 14.99
N THR A 204 -13.59 16.68 14.03
CA THR A 204 -14.19 16.47 12.70
C THR A 204 -13.19 16.00 11.67
N ASP A 205 -11.92 16.39 11.77
CA ASP A 205 -10.83 15.94 10.91
C ASP A 205 -9.50 16.09 11.66
N ALA A 206 -8.57 15.16 11.47
CA ALA A 206 -7.18 15.31 11.91
C ALA A 206 -6.18 14.62 10.99
N LEU A 207 -4.99 15.20 10.91
CA LEU A 207 -3.83 14.70 10.19
C LEU A 207 -2.65 14.58 11.17
N LEU A 208 -2.24 13.34 11.44
CA LEU A 208 -1.09 13.01 12.27
C LEU A 208 0.08 12.60 11.39
N GLU A 209 1.17 13.37 11.42
CA GLU A 209 2.42 13.04 10.75
C GLU A 209 3.33 12.23 11.67
N ILE A 210 3.95 11.20 11.12
CA ILE A 210 4.82 10.28 11.85
C ILE A 210 6.19 10.31 11.17
N ASN A 211 7.15 10.93 11.83
CA ASN A 211 8.49 11.21 11.31
C ASN A 211 9.46 10.07 11.67
N ALA A 212 9.11 8.84 11.27
CA ALA A 212 9.96 7.67 11.46
C ALA A 212 10.09 6.87 10.16
N PRO A 213 11.31 6.57 9.68
CA PRO A 213 11.51 5.74 8.50
C PRO A 213 10.96 4.34 8.75
N GLY A 214 10.28 3.76 7.75
CA GLY A 214 9.65 2.44 7.88
C GLY A 214 8.26 2.45 8.54
N SER A 215 7.80 3.58 9.07
CA SER A 215 6.49 3.65 9.74
C SER A 215 5.31 3.37 8.80
N TYR A 216 5.45 3.72 7.51
CA TYR A 216 4.41 3.44 6.51
C TYR A 216 4.11 1.95 6.37
N ASP A 217 5.13 1.08 6.32
CA ASP A 217 4.91 -0.35 6.13
C ASP A 217 4.16 -1.00 7.30
N ILE A 218 4.37 -0.49 8.50
CA ILE A 218 3.69 -0.96 9.70
C ILE A 218 2.24 -0.44 9.72
N LEU A 219 2.07 0.87 9.54
CA LEU A 219 0.79 1.54 9.72
C LEU A 219 -0.15 1.44 8.52
N ARG A 220 0.32 1.09 7.31
CA ARG A 220 -0.58 0.84 6.16
C ARG A 220 -1.62 -0.27 6.44
N SER A 221 -1.32 -1.14 7.40
CA SER A 221 -2.25 -2.16 7.89
C SER A 221 -3.51 -1.56 8.54
N GLU A 222 -3.48 -0.29 8.94
CA GLU A 222 -4.57 0.44 9.58
C GLU A 222 -5.48 1.19 8.61
N ALA A 223 -5.14 1.24 7.32
CA ALA A 223 -6.00 1.90 6.36
C ALA A 223 -7.34 1.16 6.22
N GLY A 224 -8.45 1.87 6.44
CA GLY A 224 -9.80 1.29 6.34
C GLY A 224 -10.82 1.92 7.28
N VAL A 225 -11.99 1.29 7.38
CA VAL A 225 -13.09 1.73 8.25
C VAL A 225 -13.03 1.03 9.61
N HIS A 226 -12.85 1.81 10.66
CA HIS A 226 -12.87 1.37 12.06
C HIS A 226 -14.26 1.59 12.63
N ARG A 227 -14.90 0.51 13.09
CA ARG A 227 -16.27 0.55 13.62
C ARG A 227 -16.26 0.46 15.13
N VAL A 228 -17.00 1.31 15.82
CA VAL A 228 -17.20 1.25 17.28
C VAL A 228 -18.64 0.87 17.63
N GLN A 229 -18.78 0.05 18.66
CA GLN A 229 -20.05 -0.33 19.27
C GLN A 229 -19.98 -0.08 20.78
N ARG A 230 -20.56 1.05 21.22
CA ARG A 230 -20.64 1.44 22.63
C ARG A 230 -21.88 2.28 22.93
N VAL A 231 -22.12 2.53 24.20
CA VAL A 231 -23.11 3.53 24.64
C VAL A 231 -22.38 4.88 24.62
N PRO A 232 -22.76 5.84 23.75
CA PRO A 232 -22.11 7.15 23.70
C PRO A 232 -22.29 7.91 25.01
N SER A 233 -21.34 8.77 25.35
CA SER A 233 -21.50 9.75 26.44
C SER A 233 -22.67 10.72 26.15
N THR A 234 -22.93 11.00 24.88
CA THR A 234 -24.02 11.88 24.44
C THR A 234 -25.42 11.23 24.49
N GLU A 235 -25.53 9.93 24.78
CA GLU A 235 -26.79 9.18 24.72
C GLU A 235 -27.45 9.04 26.11
N LYS A 236 -28.69 9.54 26.26
CA LYS A 236 -29.40 9.53 27.55
C LYS A 236 -30.10 8.21 27.88
N LYS A 237 -30.44 7.38 26.87
CA LYS A 237 -31.24 6.15 27.07
C LYS A 237 -30.41 4.89 27.28
N GLY A 238 -29.08 5.00 27.30
CA GLY A 238 -28.19 3.85 27.48
C GLY A 238 -28.20 2.87 26.31
N ARG A 239 -28.62 3.30 25.11
CA ARG A 239 -28.68 2.43 23.92
C ARG A 239 -27.29 2.33 23.29
N THR A 240 -26.89 1.12 22.90
CA THR A 240 -25.67 0.92 22.12
C THR A 240 -25.83 1.49 20.72
N HIS A 241 -24.92 2.38 20.33
CA HIS A 241 -24.83 2.94 18.99
C HIS A 241 -23.73 2.23 18.20
N THR A 242 -23.83 2.29 16.88
CA THR A 242 -22.78 1.79 15.98
C THR A 242 -22.32 2.94 15.10
N SER A 243 -21.08 3.35 15.33
CA SER A 243 -20.43 4.45 14.61
C SER A 243 -19.20 3.95 13.86
N ALA A 244 -18.71 4.73 12.91
CA ALA A 244 -17.57 4.37 12.08
C ALA A 244 -16.67 5.59 11.85
N VAL A 245 -15.37 5.35 11.77
CA VAL A 245 -14.32 6.33 11.43
C VAL A 245 -13.50 5.73 10.30
N SER A 246 -13.25 6.51 9.25
CA SER A 246 -12.36 6.15 8.16
C SER A 246 -10.94 6.61 8.51
N VAL A 247 -10.00 5.68 8.51
CA VAL A 247 -8.58 5.92 8.74
C VAL A 247 -7.86 5.75 7.40
N LEU A 248 -7.13 6.77 6.98
CA LEU A 248 -6.31 6.71 5.78
C LEU A 248 -4.84 6.80 6.20
N VAL A 249 -3.99 6.03 5.55
CA VAL A 249 -2.54 6.07 5.78
C VAL A 249 -1.87 6.36 4.46
N LEU A 250 -1.15 7.48 4.41
CA LEU A 250 -0.44 7.96 3.23
C LEU A 250 1.06 8.00 3.54
N PRO A 251 1.92 7.70 2.56
CA PRO A 251 3.35 7.92 2.73
C PRO A 251 3.63 9.42 2.81
N ASN A 252 4.53 9.82 3.69
CA ASN A 252 5.04 11.18 3.71
C ASN A 252 6.14 11.28 2.65
N LEU A 253 5.78 11.85 1.50
CA LEU A 253 6.73 12.10 0.43
C LEU A 253 7.61 13.28 0.86
N PRO A 254 8.95 13.16 0.84
CA PRO A 254 9.81 14.27 1.19
C PRO A 254 9.47 15.47 0.31
N GLU A 255 9.20 16.61 0.94
CA GLU A 255 9.10 17.88 0.24
C GLU A 255 10.46 18.19 -0.37
N THR A 256 10.63 17.79 -1.64
CA THR A 256 11.82 18.11 -2.42
C THR A 256 11.66 19.57 -2.82
N GLY A 257 12.12 20.47 -1.94
CA GLY A 257 11.97 21.91 -2.07
C GLY A 257 11.47 22.52 -0.77
N GLY A 258 12.40 22.98 0.07
CA GLY A 258 12.04 23.85 1.19
C GLY A 258 11.34 25.12 0.69
N GLU A 259 10.59 25.78 1.57
CA GLU A 259 9.96 27.07 1.30
C GLU A 259 10.99 28.19 1.02
N ASP A 260 12.26 27.95 1.34
CA ASP A 260 13.35 28.87 1.07
C ASP A 260 13.65 28.99 -0.43
N LEU A 261 13.76 30.24 -0.90
CA LEU A 261 14.11 30.59 -2.28
C LEU A 261 15.58 30.26 -2.58
N ASP A 262 15.94 28.98 -2.57
CA ASP A 262 17.26 28.52 -2.93
C ASP A 262 17.33 28.27 -4.45
N TYR A 263 18.14 29.09 -5.12
CA TYR A 263 18.34 29.06 -6.56
C TYR A 263 19.50 28.18 -7.00
N GLU A 264 20.30 27.68 -6.05
CA GLU A 264 21.55 26.96 -6.26
C GLU A 264 21.44 25.48 -5.89
N ASN A 265 20.51 25.12 -5.00
CA ASN A 265 20.25 23.72 -4.63
C ASN A 265 19.51 22.94 -5.75
N PRO A 266 20.09 21.87 -6.33
CA PRO A 266 19.44 21.05 -7.35
C PRO A 266 18.10 20.43 -6.95
N GLU A 267 17.86 20.25 -5.65
CA GLU A 267 16.63 19.67 -5.08
C GLU A 267 15.54 20.72 -4.83
N SER A 268 15.82 22.01 -5.09
CA SER A 268 14.84 23.08 -4.96
C SER A 268 13.90 23.16 -6.17
N ASP A 269 12.62 23.45 -5.90
CA ASP A 269 11.63 23.76 -6.92
C ASP A 269 12.04 24.94 -7.82
N TYR A 270 12.88 25.85 -7.32
CA TYR A 270 13.33 27.04 -8.03
C TYR A 270 14.64 26.85 -8.80
N TYR A 271 15.29 25.70 -8.66
CA TYR A 271 16.52 25.40 -9.38
C TYR A 271 16.25 25.07 -10.85
N ILE A 272 17.05 25.69 -11.70
CA ILE A 272 17.08 25.44 -13.14
C ILE A 272 18.54 25.37 -13.54
N ALA A 273 18.95 24.25 -14.14
CA ALA A 273 20.27 24.14 -14.70
C ALA A 273 20.41 25.15 -15.86
N PRO A 274 21.44 26.00 -15.88
CA PRO A 274 21.62 26.98 -16.95
C PRO A 274 21.72 26.35 -18.35
N GLN A 275 22.13 25.08 -18.42
CA GLN A 275 22.28 24.28 -19.64
C GLN A 275 20.93 23.96 -20.30
N ASP A 276 19.85 23.91 -19.50
CA ASP A 276 18.50 23.57 -19.95
C ASP A 276 17.74 24.77 -20.51
N VAL A 277 18.31 25.97 -20.42
CA VAL A 277 17.65 27.21 -20.86
C VAL A 277 18.38 27.83 -22.04
N ARG A 278 17.70 27.83 -23.18
CA ARG A 278 18.13 28.59 -24.35
C ARG A 278 17.72 30.05 -24.19
N SER A 279 18.71 30.94 -24.18
CA SER A 279 18.53 32.39 -24.08
C SER A 279 18.74 33.05 -25.44
N GLU A 280 17.72 33.74 -25.93
CA GLU A 280 17.73 34.48 -27.20
C GLU A 280 17.50 35.97 -26.94
N THR A 281 18.24 36.82 -27.65
CA THR A 281 18.09 38.28 -27.60
C THR A 281 17.39 38.75 -28.86
N MET A 282 16.39 39.60 -28.71
CA MET A 282 15.55 40.08 -29.81
C MET A 282 15.28 41.59 -29.70
N ARG A 283 14.84 42.18 -30.80
CA ARG A 283 14.34 43.56 -30.82
C ARG A 283 12.99 43.64 -30.11
N ALA A 284 12.83 44.63 -29.24
CA ALA A 284 11.56 44.88 -28.58
C ALA A 284 10.49 45.28 -29.61
N ARG A 285 9.24 44.86 -29.42
CA ARG A 285 8.11 45.23 -30.27
C ARG A 285 7.24 46.27 -29.57
N GLY A 286 6.90 47.37 -30.26
CA GLY A 286 5.96 48.37 -29.75
C GLY A 286 6.23 49.80 -30.24
N ALA A 287 5.42 50.75 -29.77
CA ALA A 287 5.62 52.17 -30.03
C ALA A 287 6.91 52.65 -29.34
N GLY A 288 7.95 52.92 -30.13
CA GLY A 288 9.27 53.30 -29.64
C GLY A 288 10.01 54.18 -30.63
N GLY A 289 10.96 54.97 -30.13
CA GLY A 289 11.85 55.79 -30.97
C GLY A 289 12.94 54.96 -31.67
N GLN A 290 13.90 55.63 -32.31
CA GLN A 290 15.00 54.98 -33.03
C GLN A 290 15.77 53.93 -32.21
N HIS A 291 15.85 54.13 -30.88
CA HIS A 291 16.51 53.20 -29.96
C HIS A 291 15.83 51.82 -29.91
N VAL A 292 14.50 51.74 -30.03
CA VAL A 292 13.76 50.46 -30.03
C VAL A 292 14.00 49.68 -31.32
N ASN A 293 14.20 50.38 -32.45
CA ASN A 293 14.44 49.76 -33.75
C ASN A 293 15.88 49.24 -33.94
N LYS A 294 16.84 49.82 -33.20
CA LYS A 294 18.28 49.51 -33.34
C LYS A 294 18.83 48.60 -32.24
N THR A 295 18.26 48.65 -31.03
CA THR A 295 18.81 47.96 -29.85
C THR A 295 18.06 46.65 -29.55
N ASP A 296 18.80 45.55 -29.41
CA ASP A 296 18.27 44.23 -29.06
C ASP A 296 18.06 44.09 -27.54
N SER A 297 17.10 44.82 -26.99
CA SER A 297 16.86 44.88 -25.54
C SER A 297 15.92 43.80 -25.00
N ALA A 298 15.15 43.12 -25.84
CA ALA A 298 14.19 42.10 -25.39
C ALA A 298 14.86 40.71 -25.30
N ILE A 299 14.41 39.90 -24.35
CA ILE A 299 14.97 38.56 -24.10
C ILE A 299 13.86 37.53 -24.17
N ARG A 300 14.17 36.38 -24.78
CA ARG A 300 13.35 35.19 -24.76
C ARG A 300 14.16 34.05 -24.13
N LEU A 301 13.61 33.46 -23.07
CA LEU A 301 14.13 32.23 -22.48
C LEU A 301 13.24 31.07 -22.89
N THR A 302 13.84 29.96 -23.29
CA THR A 302 13.15 28.71 -23.59
C THR A 302 13.74 27.60 -22.74
N HIS A 303 12.94 27.01 -21.85
CA HIS A 303 13.34 25.82 -21.12
C HIS A 303 13.16 24.60 -22.01
N ILE A 304 14.27 24.00 -22.43
CA ILE A 304 14.30 22.93 -23.44
C ILE A 304 13.50 21.69 -22.99
N PRO A 305 13.64 21.19 -21.74
CA PRO A 305 12.93 20.00 -21.31
C PRO A 305 11.40 20.14 -21.26
N THR A 306 10.88 21.30 -20.84
CA THR A 306 9.43 21.52 -20.69
C THR A 306 8.79 22.26 -21.86
N GLY A 307 9.59 22.81 -22.77
CA GLY A 307 9.13 23.63 -23.89
C GLY A 307 8.56 25.00 -23.48
N ILE A 308 8.71 25.42 -22.22
CA ILE A 308 8.16 26.70 -21.74
C ILE A 308 8.99 27.86 -22.30
N VAL A 309 8.30 28.80 -22.94
CA VAL A 309 8.90 30.00 -23.52
C VAL A 309 8.42 31.24 -22.77
N ILE A 310 9.35 32.06 -22.29
CA ILE A 310 9.06 33.34 -21.64
C ILE A 310 9.81 34.45 -22.36
N SER A 311 9.08 35.50 -22.72
CA SER A 311 9.64 36.70 -23.32
C SER A 311 9.48 37.91 -22.41
N MET A 312 10.53 38.72 -22.27
CA MET A 312 10.54 39.94 -21.46
C MET A 312 11.08 41.12 -22.26
N GLN A 313 10.34 42.24 -22.25
CA GLN A 313 10.66 43.47 -22.97
C GLN A 313 10.30 44.76 -22.20
N GLU A 314 10.06 44.66 -20.89
CA GLU A 314 9.51 45.76 -20.07
C GLU A 314 10.50 46.92 -19.86
N SER A 315 11.79 46.62 -19.70
CA SER A 315 12.83 47.63 -19.51
C SER A 315 13.60 47.93 -20.79
N ARG A 316 14.15 49.15 -20.88
CA ARG A 316 15.15 49.52 -21.90
C ARG A 316 16.49 48.77 -21.73
N SER A 317 16.75 48.22 -20.55
CA SER A 317 17.99 47.48 -20.24
C SER A 317 17.81 45.98 -20.46
N GLN A 318 18.67 45.41 -21.31
CA GLN A 318 18.74 43.98 -21.56
C GLN A 318 18.98 43.18 -20.26
N HIS A 319 19.87 43.65 -19.38
CA HIS A 319 20.19 42.95 -18.13
C HIS A 319 18.97 42.85 -17.21
N LYS A 320 18.21 43.94 -17.08
CA LYS A 320 16.97 43.96 -16.28
C LYS A 320 15.91 43.03 -16.86
N ASN A 321 15.79 42.98 -18.19
CA ASN A 321 14.87 42.04 -18.84
C ASN A 321 15.32 40.58 -18.66
N ARG A 322 16.63 40.32 -18.60
CA ARG A 322 17.19 38.98 -18.38
C ARG A 322 16.81 38.48 -17.00
N GLU A 323 17.09 39.29 -15.99
CA GLU A 323 16.81 38.99 -14.59
C GLU A 323 15.32 38.71 -14.36
N LYS A 324 14.44 39.59 -14.86
CA LYS A 324 12.99 39.39 -14.79
C LYS A 324 12.50 38.15 -15.56
N ALA A 325 13.07 37.87 -16.73
CA ALA A 325 12.71 36.68 -17.50
C ALA A 325 13.08 35.39 -16.74
N TRP A 326 14.26 35.36 -16.10
CA TRP A 326 14.69 34.24 -15.27
C TRP A 326 13.81 34.08 -14.03
N GLN A 327 13.46 35.18 -13.36
CA GLN A 327 12.56 35.16 -12.22
C GLN A 327 11.19 34.56 -12.58
N LEU A 328 10.60 35.00 -13.70
CA LEU A 328 9.34 34.45 -14.19
C LEU A 328 9.47 32.98 -14.60
N LEU A 329 10.58 32.58 -15.21
CA LEU A 329 10.83 31.19 -15.59
C LEU A 329 10.91 30.27 -14.37
N ARG A 330 11.67 30.67 -13.35
CA ARG A 330 11.76 29.97 -12.06
C ARG A 330 10.40 29.87 -11.40
N SER A 331 9.67 30.98 -11.29
CA SER A 331 8.33 30.99 -10.69
C SER A 331 7.35 30.08 -11.44
N LYS A 332 7.37 30.09 -12.78
CA LYS A 332 6.46 29.28 -13.59
C LYS A 332 6.76 27.79 -13.50
N LEU A 333 8.05 27.42 -13.53
CA LEU A 333 8.47 26.02 -13.37
C LEU A 333 8.19 25.51 -11.95
N ALA A 334 8.50 26.30 -10.92
CA ALA A 334 8.17 25.96 -9.54
C ALA A 334 6.65 25.79 -9.33
N GLN A 335 5.82 26.61 -9.97
CA GLN A 335 4.37 26.42 -9.95
C GLN A 335 3.96 25.08 -10.57
N ILE A 336 4.48 24.74 -11.76
CA ILE A 336 4.14 23.49 -12.44
C ILE A 336 4.60 22.26 -11.64
N ARG A 337 5.81 22.30 -11.08
CA ARG A 337 6.33 21.22 -10.21
C ARG A 337 5.44 21.02 -8.99
N ARG A 338 5.01 22.11 -8.34
CA ARG A 338 4.04 22.05 -7.22
C ARG A 338 2.69 21.47 -7.65
N GLU A 339 2.12 21.96 -8.74
CA GLU A 339 0.84 21.45 -9.28
C GLU A 339 0.92 19.94 -9.62
N GLN A 340 2.06 19.48 -10.15
CA GLN A 340 2.30 18.05 -10.41
C GLN A 340 2.37 17.24 -9.12
N ARG A 341 3.14 17.69 -8.12
CA ARG A 341 3.22 17.04 -6.80
C ARG A 341 1.85 16.98 -6.13
N GLU A 342 1.10 18.08 -6.13
CA GLU A 342 -0.27 18.12 -5.62
C GLU A 342 -1.18 17.13 -6.35
N ALA A 343 -1.10 17.06 -7.68
CA ALA A 343 -1.88 16.12 -8.47
C ALA A 343 -1.52 14.65 -8.15
N GLU A 344 -0.24 14.35 -7.93
CA GLU A 344 0.22 13.02 -7.50
C GLU A 344 -0.33 12.66 -6.12
N VAL A 345 -0.23 13.56 -5.15
CA VAL A 345 -0.79 13.38 -3.81
C VAL A 345 -2.31 13.19 -3.88
N ILE A 346 -3.02 13.98 -4.67
CA ILE A 346 -4.47 13.85 -4.87
C ILE A 346 -4.82 12.50 -5.50
N ASN A 347 -4.05 12.05 -6.51
CA ASN A 347 -4.28 10.75 -7.15
C ASN A 347 -4.01 9.59 -6.19
N LEU A 348 -2.94 9.68 -5.40
CA LEU A 348 -2.62 8.70 -4.35
C LEU A 348 -3.75 8.66 -3.32
N ARG A 349 -4.18 9.81 -2.82
CA ARG A 349 -5.31 9.94 -1.89
C ARG A 349 -6.59 9.34 -2.47
N ARG A 350 -6.91 9.62 -3.74
CA ARG A 350 -8.06 9.01 -4.43
C ARG A 350 -7.93 7.51 -4.59
N SER A 351 -6.74 6.97 -4.86
CA SER A 351 -6.54 5.52 -4.96
C SER A 351 -6.75 4.84 -3.61
N VAL A 352 -6.24 5.44 -2.53
CA VAL A 352 -6.42 4.93 -1.16
C VAL A 352 -7.88 5.05 -0.75
N MET A 353 -8.52 6.22 -0.97
CA MET A 353 -9.95 6.43 -0.73
C MET A 353 -10.85 5.53 -1.59
N GLY A 354 -10.46 5.21 -2.82
CA GLY A 354 -11.20 4.31 -3.69
C GLY A 354 -11.16 2.86 -3.22
N GLY A 355 -10.08 2.47 -2.51
CA GLY A 355 -9.93 1.18 -1.84
C GLY A 355 -10.56 1.13 -0.44
N VAL A 356 -10.57 2.24 0.29
CA VAL A 356 -11.34 2.42 1.54
C VAL A 356 -12.80 2.62 1.14
N ALA A 357 -13.48 1.52 0.83
CA ALA A 357 -14.84 1.51 0.33
C ALA A 357 -15.74 2.44 1.15
N ARG A 358 -16.36 3.39 0.44
CA ARG A 358 -17.47 4.28 0.83
C ARG A 358 -17.79 4.24 2.31
N THR A 359 -17.42 5.31 3.04
CA THR A 359 -17.81 5.74 4.40
C THR A 359 -19.15 5.20 4.89
N GLY A 360 -19.21 3.90 5.12
CA GLY A 360 -20.43 3.11 5.13
C GLY A 360 -20.17 1.92 6.02
N ARG A 361 -21.20 1.52 6.78
CA ARG A 361 -21.06 0.55 7.87
C ARG A 361 -20.64 -0.86 7.45
N GLU A 362 -20.60 -1.13 6.15
CA GLU A 362 -20.52 -2.47 5.57
C GLU A 362 -19.08 -2.94 5.41
N ASP A 363 -18.16 -2.10 4.96
CA ASP A 363 -16.78 -2.47 4.62
C ASP A 363 -15.78 -2.13 5.75
N LYS A 364 -16.03 -2.76 6.91
CA LYS A 364 -15.26 -2.56 8.14
C LYS A 364 -13.99 -3.42 8.15
N VAL A 365 -12.85 -2.81 8.47
CA VAL A 365 -11.60 -3.56 8.72
C VAL A 365 -11.53 -4.02 10.18
N ARG A 366 -11.96 -3.17 11.13
CA ARG A 366 -11.94 -3.49 12.56
C ARG A 366 -13.24 -3.12 13.26
N THR A 367 -13.61 -3.89 14.29
CA THR A 367 -14.71 -3.56 15.19
C THR A 367 -14.24 -3.53 16.63
N TYR A 368 -14.49 -2.41 17.30
CA TYR A 368 -14.24 -2.16 18.71
C TYR A 368 -15.57 -2.28 19.46
N ASN A 369 -15.72 -3.33 20.27
CA ASN A 369 -16.91 -3.60 21.04
C ASN A 369 -16.65 -3.38 22.53
N TYR A 370 -17.14 -2.27 23.05
CA TYR A 370 -16.95 -1.89 24.46
C TYR A 370 -17.75 -2.77 25.42
N SER A 371 -18.94 -3.24 25.02
CA SER A 371 -19.77 -4.08 25.89
C SER A 371 -19.16 -5.45 26.17
N GLN A 372 -18.29 -5.92 25.27
CA GLN A 372 -17.60 -7.21 25.36
C GLN A 372 -16.09 -7.06 25.61
N ASN A 373 -15.61 -5.83 25.83
CA ASN A 373 -14.18 -5.50 25.93
C ASN A 373 -13.33 -6.11 24.80
N ARG A 374 -13.85 -6.14 23.57
CA ARG A 374 -13.27 -6.94 22.48
C ARG A 374 -13.01 -6.12 21.23
N VAL A 375 -11.87 -6.38 20.59
CA VAL A 375 -11.53 -5.88 19.25
C VAL A 375 -11.39 -7.05 18.29
N THR A 376 -11.99 -6.92 17.11
CA THR A 376 -11.91 -7.94 16.04
C THR A 376 -11.46 -7.27 14.75
N ASP A 377 -10.38 -7.78 14.15
CA ASP A 377 -10.02 -7.48 12.77
C ASP A 377 -10.71 -8.49 11.83
N HIS A 378 -11.50 -7.97 10.87
CA HIS A 378 -12.31 -8.80 9.97
C HIS A 378 -11.51 -9.36 8.79
N ARG A 379 -10.29 -8.88 8.57
CA ARG A 379 -9.42 -9.33 7.46
C ARG A 379 -8.67 -10.58 7.89
N SER A 380 -7.88 -10.49 8.96
CA SER A 380 -7.13 -11.63 9.50
C SER A 380 -8.00 -12.56 10.36
N GLY A 381 -9.13 -12.06 10.88
CA GLY A 381 -10.00 -12.81 11.80
C GLY A 381 -9.49 -12.88 13.24
N LYS A 382 -8.41 -12.15 13.56
CA LYS A 382 -7.84 -12.08 14.92
C LYS A 382 -8.78 -11.30 15.84
N GLU A 383 -9.01 -11.86 17.03
CA GLU A 383 -9.74 -11.22 18.11
C GLU A 383 -8.81 -10.98 19.31
N SER A 384 -8.97 -9.85 19.98
CA SER A 384 -8.36 -9.53 21.29
C SER A 384 -9.47 -9.15 22.28
N SER A 385 -9.30 -9.57 23.54
CA SER A 385 -10.24 -9.34 24.64
C SER A 385 -9.83 -8.18 25.57
N ASN A 386 -8.85 -7.36 25.18
CA ASN A 386 -8.34 -6.26 26.00
C ASN A 386 -8.40 -4.94 25.22
N LEU A 387 -9.62 -4.38 25.17
CA LEU A 387 -9.85 -3.13 24.46
C LEU A 387 -9.03 -1.97 25.05
N ASP A 388 -8.83 -1.93 26.37
CA ASP A 388 -8.12 -0.85 27.05
C ASP A 388 -6.63 -0.82 26.67
N ASP A 389 -5.97 -1.98 26.60
CA ASP A 389 -4.57 -2.06 26.12
C ASP A 389 -4.45 -1.61 24.66
N ILE A 390 -5.39 -2.03 23.81
CA ILE A 390 -5.41 -1.63 22.40
C ILE A 390 -5.56 -0.12 22.26
N LEU A 391 -6.54 0.48 22.95
CA LEU A 391 -6.78 1.92 22.91
C LEU A 391 -5.65 2.72 23.57
N GLY A 392 -4.92 2.11 24.49
CA GLY A 392 -3.69 2.65 25.07
C GLY A 392 -2.46 2.55 24.16
N GLY A 393 -2.60 1.96 22.95
CA GLY A 393 -1.47 1.75 22.04
C GLY A 393 -0.49 0.68 22.52
N GLY A 394 -0.98 -0.31 23.29
CA GLY A 394 -0.21 -1.38 23.92
C GLY A 394 0.21 -2.53 22.99
N LEU A 395 0.63 -3.65 23.58
CA LEU A 395 1.18 -4.80 22.86
C LEU A 395 0.09 -5.54 22.06
N GLU A 396 -1.15 -5.55 22.55
CA GLU A 396 -2.22 -6.25 21.83
C GLU A 396 -2.60 -5.55 20.52
N LEU A 397 -2.37 -4.24 20.41
CA LEU A 397 -2.52 -3.52 19.15
C LEU A 397 -1.47 -3.97 18.14
N GLU A 398 -0.23 -4.15 18.58
CA GLU A 398 0.88 -4.62 17.75
C GLU A 398 0.65 -6.04 17.26
N ASP A 399 0.21 -6.95 18.15
CA ASP A 399 -0.17 -8.32 17.76
C ASP A 399 -1.28 -8.35 16.70
N LEU A 400 -2.25 -7.43 16.79
CA LEU A 400 -3.29 -7.27 15.77
C LEU A 400 -2.73 -6.76 14.44
N MET A 401 -1.85 -5.76 14.48
CA MET A 401 -1.17 -5.23 13.30
C MET A 401 -0.35 -6.31 12.61
N ASP A 402 0.42 -7.08 13.38
CA ASP A 402 1.26 -8.17 12.90
C ASP A 402 0.43 -9.25 12.20
N SER A 403 -0.68 -9.65 12.80
CA SER A 403 -1.63 -10.60 12.20
C SER A 403 -2.21 -10.09 10.87
N VAL A 404 -2.48 -8.78 10.75
CA VAL A 404 -2.94 -8.19 9.49
C VAL A 404 -1.82 -8.14 8.46
N ARG A 405 -0.59 -7.83 8.85
CA ARG A 405 0.58 -7.83 7.93
C ARG A 405 0.85 -9.24 7.38
N GLU A 406 0.70 -10.27 8.21
CA GLU A 406 0.79 -11.66 7.77
C GLU A 406 -0.31 -11.96 6.73
N TRP A 407 -1.57 -11.61 7.02
CA TRP A 407 -2.68 -11.75 6.07
C TRP A 407 -2.46 -10.98 4.76
N MET A 408 -1.90 -9.78 4.81
CA MET A 408 -1.56 -9.00 3.61
C MET A 408 -0.50 -9.73 2.78
N SER A 409 0.56 -10.21 3.43
CA SER A 409 1.64 -10.97 2.79
C SER A 409 1.12 -12.24 2.13
N GLU A 410 0.23 -12.99 2.80
CA GLU A 410 -0.40 -14.18 2.24
C GLU A 410 -1.24 -13.86 0.99
N ASN A 411 -1.98 -12.75 0.99
CA ASN A 411 -2.74 -12.31 -0.18
C ASN A 411 -1.84 -11.89 -1.33
N GLU A 412 -0.72 -11.23 -1.05
CA GLU A 412 0.27 -10.87 -2.06
C GLU A 412 0.92 -12.13 -2.68
N VAL A 413 1.27 -13.13 -1.85
CA VAL A 413 1.74 -14.45 -2.33
C VAL A 413 0.67 -15.12 -3.20
N ARG A 414 -0.60 -15.04 -2.82
CA ARG A 414 -1.71 -15.60 -3.61
C ARG A 414 -1.88 -14.88 -4.95
N GLY A 415 -1.70 -13.56 -4.97
CA GLY A 415 -1.68 -12.75 -6.19
C GLY A 415 -0.56 -13.18 -7.13
N LEU A 416 0.67 -13.27 -6.60
CA LEU A 416 1.84 -13.73 -7.34
C LEU A 416 1.65 -15.14 -7.91
N LEU A 417 1.08 -16.06 -7.14
CA LEU A 417 0.72 -17.40 -7.61
C LEU A 417 -0.24 -17.35 -8.81
N ALA A 418 -1.31 -16.55 -8.71
CA ALA A 418 -2.29 -16.44 -9.78
C ALA A 418 -1.70 -15.83 -11.06
N GLU A 419 -0.83 -14.83 -10.93
CA GLU A 419 -0.11 -14.23 -12.06
C GLU A 419 0.81 -15.23 -12.76
N GLU A 420 1.59 -16.00 -11.99
CA GLU A 420 2.48 -17.03 -12.55
C GLU A 420 1.70 -18.19 -13.19
N GLU A 421 0.56 -18.59 -12.62
CA GLU A 421 -0.33 -19.57 -13.23
C GLU A 421 -0.88 -19.10 -14.58
N LEU A 422 -1.28 -17.82 -14.66
CA LEU A 422 -1.72 -17.22 -15.93
C LEU A 422 -0.58 -17.17 -16.94
N ARG A 423 0.63 -16.79 -16.50
CA ARG A 423 1.82 -16.75 -17.35
C ARG A 423 2.18 -18.14 -17.90
N ALA A 424 2.12 -19.17 -17.06
CA ALA A 424 2.36 -20.55 -17.46
C ALA A 424 1.31 -21.05 -18.48
N LYS A 425 0.03 -20.73 -18.28
CA LYS A 425 -1.03 -21.03 -19.25
C LYS A 425 -0.83 -20.32 -20.59
N MET A 426 -0.36 -19.07 -20.57
CA MET A 426 -0.06 -18.31 -21.79
C MET A 426 1.16 -18.87 -22.54
N SER A 427 2.18 -19.39 -21.83
CA SER A 427 3.32 -20.05 -22.49
C SER A 427 2.95 -21.41 -23.09
N ASP A 428 2.09 -22.18 -22.41
CA ASP A 428 1.64 -23.50 -22.91
C ASP A 428 0.64 -23.37 -24.07
N GLY A 429 -0.13 -22.27 -24.12
CA GLY A 429 -1.08 -21.97 -25.18
C GLY A 429 -0.45 -21.56 -26.53
N ASN A 430 0.87 -21.40 -26.61
CA ASN A 430 1.58 -20.96 -27.83
C ASN A 430 2.37 -22.08 -28.53
N GLY A 431 2.08 -23.36 -28.23
CA GLY A 431 2.59 -24.54 -28.95
C GLY A 431 1.81 -24.83 -30.25
N PRO A 432 2.43 -25.38 -31.31
CA PRO A 432 2.00 -25.22 -32.70
C PRO A 432 0.78 -26.08 -33.03
N GLY A 433 -0.40 -25.45 -33.06
CA GLY A 433 -1.68 -26.09 -33.35
C GLY A 433 -2.51 -25.35 -34.40
N LYS A 434 -1.90 -24.98 -35.53
CA LYS A 434 -2.62 -24.73 -36.79
C LYS A 434 -1.92 -25.52 -37.90
N ARG A 435 -2.40 -26.74 -38.12
CA ARG A 435 -2.35 -27.43 -39.41
C ARG A 435 -3.78 -27.50 -39.94
#